data_AF-A0A6H5IY06-F1
#
_entry.id   AF-A0A6H5IY06-F1
#
_cell.length_a   1.000
_cell.length_b   1.000
_cell.length_c   1.000
_cell.angle_alpha   90.00
_cell.angle_beta   90.00
_cell.angle_gamma   90.00
#
_symmetry.space_group_name_H-M   'P 1'
#
loop_
_entity.id
_entity.type
_entity.pdbx_description
1 polymer ?
#
loop_
_entity_poly.entity_id
_entity_poly.type
_entity_poly.pdbx_seq_one_letter_code
_entity_poly.pdbx_strand_id
1 'polypeptide(L)'
;MCDDKSKTLELDARDKLGRTPLQLAVVHSLPHAVDVLLARGADIASFEFPTAAYFVERFESPSSSIASKLASVSRVLAVVRNLEKTGFKLDQSDALIIMNYFDWCRLLDKPADFEENWYQKEEFGEKAFSLVINSWLSLLDLIQLKPKDAENLVNYKDYCELSRSEEFSKLPVKYVEACVWHLCDTMSSGFFQRYALEPLREQMHQRVRIRCCKKILEQLKNQTMGQNDLAAFLSENSHFEATEKNYWDCSVCTYCNTAETFKCLMCDLRKGTSTVRPAAPIQHQ
;
A
#
# COMPACT_ATOMS: atom_id res chain seq x y z
N MET A 1 -28.78 15.50 28.94
CA MET A 1 -29.07 14.08 29.16
C MET A 1 -30.36 13.77 28.44
N CYS A 2 -30.31 13.01 27.35
CA CYS A 2 -31.49 12.45 26.69
C CYS A 2 -31.26 10.95 26.58
N ASP A 3 -31.50 10.26 27.70
CA ASP A 3 -31.68 8.81 27.75
C ASP A 3 -33.13 8.50 27.36
N ASP A 4 -33.47 8.52 26.07
CA ASP A 4 -34.66 7.80 25.60
C ASP A 4 -34.69 7.64 24.07
N LYS A 5 -34.08 6.56 23.59
CA LYS A 5 -34.37 5.82 22.33
C LYS A 5 -33.29 4.75 22.14
N SER A 6 -33.33 3.73 22.99
CA SER A 6 -32.74 2.42 22.69
C SER A 6 -33.54 1.76 21.55
N LYS A 7 -33.52 2.36 20.34
CA LYS A 7 -33.68 1.55 19.14
C LYS A 7 -32.37 0.78 19.03
N THR A 8 -32.41 -0.50 19.35
CA THR A 8 -31.32 -1.43 19.06
C THR A 8 -31.04 -1.30 17.57
N LEU A 9 -29.96 -0.59 17.22
CA LEU A 9 -29.55 -0.43 15.83
C LEU A 9 -29.14 -1.82 15.37
N GLU A 10 -29.84 -2.38 14.39
CA GLU A 10 -29.50 -3.68 13.82
C GLU A 10 -28.21 -3.52 13.01
N LEU A 11 -27.07 -3.83 13.64
CA LEU A 11 -25.73 -3.56 13.10
C LEU A 11 -25.37 -4.40 11.88
N ASP A 12 -26.01 -5.57 11.74
CA ASP A 12 -25.77 -6.54 10.67
C ASP A 12 -26.96 -6.64 9.70
N ALA A 13 -27.87 -5.66 9.74
CA ALA A 13 -29.00 -5.57 8.82
C ALA A 13 -28.50 -5.54 7.37
N ARG A 14 -29.05 -6.39 6.52
CA ARG A 14 -28.62 -6.49 5.13
C ARG A 14 -29.45 -5.56 4.23
N ASP A 15 -28.77 -4.87 3.32
CA ASP A 15 -29.45 -4.09 2.28
C ASP A 15 -30.06 -5.01 1.20
N LYS A 16 -30.65 -4.41 0.15
CA LYS A 16 -31.27 -5.16 -0.95
C LYS A 16 -30.29 -6.04 -1.75
N LEU A 17 -28.99 -5.79 -1.61
CA LEU A 17 -27.92 -6.57 -2.24
C LEU A 17 -27.28 -7.55 -1.25
N GLY A 18 -27.87 -7.73 -0.06
CA GLY A 18 -27.38 -8.65 0.95
C GLY A 18 -26.22 -8.11 1.78
N ARG A 19 -25.89 -6.82 1.69
CA ARG A 19 -24.68 -6.25 2.29
C ARG A 19 -24.93 -5.70 3.68
N THR A 20 -24.01 -5.94 4.61
CA THR A 20 -24.04 -5.35 5.95
C THR A 20 -23.53 -3.90 5.95
N PRO A 21 -23.84 -3.09 6.97
CA PRO A 21 -23.25 -1.76 7.15
C PRO A 21 -21.71 -1.80 7.22
N LEU A 22 -21.14 -2.86 7.79
CA LEU A 22 -19.68 -3.06 7.84
C LEU A 22 -19.11 -3.24 6.43
N GLN A 23 -19.74 -4.07 5.60
CA GLN A 23 -19.32 -4.25 4.19
C GLN A 23 -19.41 -2.94 3.41
N LEU A 24 -20.50 -2.17 3.59
CA LEU A 24 -20.63 -0.85 2.98
C LEU A 24 -19.51 0.11 3.43
N ALA A 25 -19.17 0.12 4.72
CA ALA A 25 -18.08 0.94 5.24
C ALA A 25 -16.71 0.56 4.65
N VAL A 26 -16.47 -0.73 4.44
CA VAL A 26 -15.24 -1.24 3.79
C VAL A 26 -15.18 -0.84 2.32
N VAL A 27 -16.27 -1.05 1.56
CA VAL A 27 -16.38 -0.65 0.14
C VAL A 27 -16.13 0.84 -0.03
N HIS A 28 -16.71 1.67 0.83
CA HIS A 28 -16.53 3.13 0.78
C HIS A 28 -15.21 3.61 1.42
N SER A 29 -14.35 2.67 1.84
CA SER A 29 -13.07 2.94 2.48
C SER A 29 -13.23 3.94 3.63
N LEU A 30 -14.13 3.69 4.59
CA LEU A 30 -14.47 4.59 5.69
C LEU A 30 -13.87 4.08 7.02
N PRO A 31 -12.57 4.31 7.32
CA PRO A 31 -11.93 3.76 8.53
C PRO A 31 -12.69 4.05 9.82
N HIS A 32 -13.21 5.27 9.97
CA HIS A 32 -13.95 5.65 11.17
C HIS A 32 -15.30 4.91 11.30
N ALA A 33 -16.02 4.70 10.19
CA ALA A 33 -17.26 3.94 10.23
C ALA A 33 -17.00 2.46 10.55
N VAL A 34 -15.95 1.88 9.95
CA VAL A 34 -15.49 0.51 10.27
C VAL A 34 -15.17 0.39 11.76
N ASP A 35 -14.35 1.29 12.29
CA ASP A 35 -13.99 1.32 13.72
C ASP A 35 -15.21 1.41 14.64
N VAL A 36 -16.14 2.32 14.33
CA VAL A 36 -17.38 2.52 15.08
C VAL A 36 -18.31 1.31 15.04
N LEU A 37 -18.43 0.64 13.90
CA LEU A 37 -19.28 -0.54 13.73
C LEU A 37 -18.69 -1.75 14.48
N LEU A 38 -17.38 -1.97 14.35
CA LEU A 38 -16.68 -3.04 15.08
C LEU A 38 -16.74 -2.82 16.59
N ALA A 39 -16.52 -1.59 17.06
CA ALA A 39 -16.62 -1.25 18.49
C ALA A 39 -18.02 -1.42 19.07
N ARG A 40 -19.06 -1.37 18.23
CA ARG A 40 -20.45 -1.63 18.61
C ARG A 40 -20.86 -3.10 18.52
N GLY A 41 -19.97 -3.98 18.06
CA GLY A 41 -20.21 -5.41 17.97
C GLY A 41 -20.84 -5.87 16.66
N ALA A 42 -20.59 -5.17 15.54
CA ALA A 42 -20.89 -5.72 14.22
C ALA A 42 -20.23 -7.10 14.05
N ASP A 43 -20.95 -8.06 13.48
CA ASP A 43 -20.52 -9.44 13.41
C ASP A 43 -19.37 -9.60 12.41
N ILE A 44 -18.16 -9.80 12.95
CA ILE A 44 -16.96 -10.08 12.17
C ILE A 44 -16.84 -11.55 11.76
N ALA A 45 -17.51 -12.47 12.47
CA ALA A 45 -17.37 -13.90 12.21
C ALA A 45 -18.06 -14.32 10.90
N SER A 46 -19.15 -13.64 10.55
CA SER A 46 -19.85 -13.82 9.26
C SER A 46 -19.47 -12.77 8.21
N PHE A 47 -18.50 -11.89 8.49
CA PHE A 47 -18.07 -10.87 7.56
C PHE A 47 -17.28 -11.48 6.40
N GLU A 48 -17.77 -11.25 5.18
CA GLU A 48 -17.08 -11.56 3.93
C GLU A 48 -16.52 -10.25 3.32
N PHE A 49 -15.27 -10.29 2.89
CA PHE A 49 -14.62 -9.13 2.27
C PHE A 49 -15.26 -8.83 0.89
N PRO A 50 -15.44 -7.54 0.52
CA PRO A 50 -16.07 -7.19 -0.75
C PRO A 50 -15.29 -7.67 -1.98
N THR A 51 -15.99 -8.14 -3.00
CA THR A 51 -15.40 -8.60 -4.28
C THR A 51 -14.86 -7.46 -5.15
N ALA A 52 -14.00 -7.80 -6.12
CA ALA A 52 -13.39 -6.82 -7.05
C ALA A 52 -14.42 -5.99 -7.85
N ALA A 53 -15.58 -6.56 -8.18
CA ALA A 53 -16.63 -5.88 -8.91
C ALA A 53 -17.09 -4.58 -8.22
N TYR A 54 -17.09 -4.54 -6.89
CA TYR A 54 -17.48 -3.35 -6.12
C TYR A 54 -16.48 -2.22 -6.17
N PHE A 55 -15.21 -2.55 -6.38
CA PHE A 55 -14.14 -1.59 -6.49
C PHE A 55 -14.19 -0.90 -7.86
N VAL A 56 -14.46 -1.65 -8.94
CA VAL A 56 -14.59 -1.13 -10.31
C VAL A 56 -15.61 -0.01 -10.42
N GLU A 57 -16.83 -0.18 -9.87
CA GLU A 57 -17.90 0.84 -9.92
C GLU A 57 -17.52 2.20 -9.32
N ARG A 58 -16.55 2.23 -8.40
CA ARG A 58 -16.08 3.48 -7.77
C ARG A 58 -14.89 4.11 -8.50
N PHE A 59 -14.18 3.33 -9.30
CA PHE A 59 -12.93 3.73 -9.96
C PHE A 59 -13.12 4.22 -11.40
N GLU A 60 -14.35 4.19 -11.92
CA GLU A 60 -14.70 4.78 -13.22
C GLU A 60 -14.79 6.31 -13.24
N SER A 61 -14.14 7.03 -12.32
CA SER A 61 -14.00 8.49 -12.42
C SER A 61 -12.55 8.91 -12.70
N PRO A 62 -12.17 9.06 -13.99
CA PRO A 62 -10.85 9.52 -14.43
C PRO A 62 -10.44 10.92 -13.95
N SER A 63 -11.31 11.66 -13.24
CA SER A 63 -11.13 13.07 -12.89
C SER A 63 -10.58 13.34 -11.49
N SER A 64 -10.23 12.30 -10.73
CA SER A 64 -9.70 12.50 -9.37
C SER A 64 -8.25 13.02 -9.41
N SER A 65 -7.96 14.13 -8.73
CA SER A 65 -6.61 14.70 -8.60
C SER A 65 -5.58 13.65 -8.16
N ILE A 66 -4.33 13.73 -8.66
CA ILE A 66 -3.22 12.85 -8.26
C ILE A 66 -3.07 12.76 -6.73
N ALA A 67 -3.26 13.87 -6.02
CA ALA A 67 -3.18 13.93 -4.56
C ALA A 67 -4.28 13.09 -3.88
N SER A 68 -5.46 12.95 -4.49
CA SER A 68 -6.57 12.17 -3.92
C SER A 68 -6.29 10.66 -3.86
N LYS A 69 -5.35 10.17 -4.65
CA LYS A 69 -4.86 8.78 -4.58
C LYS A 69 -4.22 8.50 -3.23
N LEU A 70 -3.45 9.46 -2.70
CA LEU A 70 -2.80 9.35 -1.38
C LEU A 70 -3.82 9.12 -0.25
N ALA A 71 -4.89 9.92 -0.25
CA ALA A 71 -5.98 9.76 0.71
C ALA A 71 -6.71 8.43 0.56
N SER A 72 -6.88 7.96 -0.67
CA SER A 72 -7.64 6.74 -0.93
C SER A 72 -6.87 5.50 -0.49
N VAL A 73 -5.58 5.41 -0.84
CA VAL A 73 -4.69 4.32 -0.45
C VAL A 73 -4.53 4.24 1.07
N SER A 74 -4.28 5.38 1.72
CA SER A 74 -4.15 5.44 3.18
C SER A 74 -5.44 5.02 3.90
N ARG A 75 -6.62 5.36 3.35
CA ARG A 75 -7.92 4.93 3.89
C ARG A 75 -8.15 3.43 3.72
N VAL A 76 -7.84 2.85 2.57
CA VAL A 76 -7.96 1.39 2.36
C VAL A 76 -7.07 0.64 3.36
N LEU A 77 -5.81 1.04 3.50
CA LEU A 77 -4.89 0.43 4.47
C LEU A 77 -5.35 0.61 5.92
N ALA A 78 -5.99 1.74 6.26
CA ALA A 78 -6.57 1.94 7.58
C ALA A 78 -7.80 1.07 7.85
N VAL A 79 -8.66 0.85 6.83
CA VAL A 79 -9.76 -0.12 6.93
C VAL A 79 -9.23 -1.53 7.19
N VAL A 80 -8.24 -1.96 6.40
CA VAL A 80 -7.60 -3.27 6.57
C VAL A 80 -7.04 -3.41 7.99
N ARG A 81 -6.30 -2.42 8.48
CA ARG A 81 -5.77 -2.44 9.85
C ARG A 81 -6.87 -2.52 10.91
N ASN A 82 -8.00 -1.85 10.71
CA ASN A 82 -9.12 -1.91 11.66
C ASN A 82 -9.79 -3.29 11.68
N LEU A 83 -9.89 -3.96 10.53
CA LEU A 83 -10.34 -5.35 10.45
C LEU A 83 -9.32 -6.30 11.10
N GLU A 84 -8.02 -6.18 10.78
CA GLU A 84 -6.97 -7.05 11.34
C GLU A 84 -6.90 -6.96 12.88
N LYS A 85 -7.19 -5.80 13.48
CA LYS A 85 -7.25 -5.61 14.95
C LYS A 85 -8.30 -6.48 15.64
N THR A 86 -9.36 -6.89 14.96
CA THR A 86 -10.40 -7.78 15.54
C THR A 86 -10.04 -9.26 15.38
N GLY A 87 -8.89 -9.57 14.78
CA GLY A 87 -8.46 -10.93 14.46
C GLY A 87 -8.91 -11.41 13.08
N PHE A 88 -9.63 -10.59 12.32
CA PHE A 88 -9.95 -10.89 10.92
C PHE A 88 -8.66 -10.99 10.11
N LYS A 89 -8.54 -12.05 9.28
CA LYS A 89 -7.39 -12.26 8.42
C LYS A 89 -7.87 -12.20 6.98
N LEU A 90 -7.29 -11.29 6.20
CA LEU A 90 -7.48 -11.31 4.76
C LEU A 90 -6.93 -12.62 4.21
N ASP A 91 -7.69 -13.26 3.34
CA ASP A 91 -7.15 -14.34 2.54
C ASP A 91 -6.39 -13.79 1.32
N GLN A 92 -5.85 -14.70 0.49
CA GLN A 92 -5.10 -14.30 -0.69
C GLN A 92 -5.97 -13.56 -1.72
N SER A 93 -7.24 -13.94 -1.85
CA SER A 93 -8.20 -13.34 -2.78
C SER A 93 -8.51 -11.90 -2.35
N ASP A 94 -8.77 -11.69 -1.06
CA ASP A 94 -9.04 -10.36 -0.48
C ASP A 94 -7.83 -9.42 -0.69
N ALA A 95 -6.63 -9.94 -0.44
CA ALA A 95 -5.41 -9.18 -0.64
C ALA A 95 -5.22 -8.79 -2.11
N LEU A 96 -5.52 -9.69 -3.05
CA LEU A 96 -5.44 -9.40 -4.49
C LEU A 96 -6.38 -8.29 -4.93
N ILE A 97 -7.57 -8.21 -4.34
CA ILE A 97 -8.52 -7.13 -4.64
C ILE A 97 -7.90 -5.77 -4.27
N ILE A 98 -7.26 -5.67 -3.10
CA ILE A 98 -6.58 -4.46 -2.65
C ILE A 98 -5.36 -4.14 -3.52
N MET A 99 -4.56 -5.16 -3.88
CA MET A 99 -3.39 -4.97 -4.73
C MET A 99 -3.75 -4.48 -6.14
N ASN A 100 -4.81 -5.05 -6.74
CA ASN A 100 -5.34 -4.58 -8.03
C ASN A 100 -5.83 -3.14 -7.95
N TYR A 101 -6.44 -2.75 -6.84
CA TYR A 101 -6.81 -1.35 -6.63
C TYR A 101 -5.59 -0.41 -6.60
N PHE A 102 -4.50 -0.82 -5.95
CA PHE A 102 -3.27 -0.02 -5.92
C PHE A 102 -2.58 0.04 -7.28
N ASP A 103 -2.64 -1.03 -8.08
CA ASP A 103 -2.20 -1.03 -9.48
C ASP A 103 -3.04 -0.06 -10.32
N TRP A 104 -4.37 -0.09 -10.21
CA TRP A 104 -5.26 0.87 -10.87
C TRP A 104 -4.95 2.33 -10.51
N CYS A 105 -4.59 2.60 -9.25
CA CYS A 105 -4.12 3.92 -8.83
C CYS A 105 -2.82 4.37 -9.51
N ARG A 106 -2.20 3.52 -10.35
CA ARG A 106 -0.87 3.68 -10.96
C ARG A 106 0.21 3.92 -9.91
N LEU A 107 0.07 3.30 -8.74
CA LEU A 107 1.11 3.35 -7.72
C LEU A 107 2.32 2.52 -8.10
N LEU A 108 2.13 1.54 -8.99
CA LEU A 108 3.23 0.68 -9.42
C LEU A 108 4.10 1.41 -10.44
N ASP A 109 3.52 2.22 -11.33
CA ASP A 109 4.26 2.94 -12.37
C ASP A 109 5.16 4.02 -11.77
N LYS A 110 6.43 3.67 -11.51
CA LYS A 110 7.45 4.67 -11.17
C LYS A 110 7.52 5.67 -12.33
N PRO A 111 7.39 6.99 -12.08
CA PRO A 111 7.51 7.95 -13.15
C PRO A 111 8.94 7.88 -13.70
N ALA A 112 9.06 7.74 -15.02
CA ALA A 112 10.31 7.40 -15.72
C ALA A 112 11.47 8.40 -15.46
N ASP A 113 11.15 9.61 -15.03
CA ASP A 113 12.06 10.75 -14.98
C ASP A 113 12.54 11.14 -13.56
N PHE A 114 12.22 10.37 -12.51
CA PHE A 114 12.70 10.71 -11.16
C PHE A 114 14.10 10.17 -10.88
N GLU A 115 15.06 11.10 -10.93
CA GLU A 115 16.41 10.97 -10.39
C GLU A 115 16.42 10.49 -8.93
N GLU A 116 17.45 9.73 -8.57
CA GLU A 116 17.73 9.44 -7.15
C GLU A 116 17.99 10.76 -6.41
N ASN A 117 17.40 10.91 -5.22
CA ASN A 117 17.50 12.11 -4.38
C ASN A 117 16.78 13.37 -4.91
N TRP A 118 15.70 13.21 -5.69
CA TRP A 118 14.86 14.33 -6.16
C TRP A 118 14.40 15.28 -5.04
N TYR A 119 14.27 14.79 -3.81
CA TYR A 119 13.86 15.55 -2.63
C TYR A 119 14.98 16.43 -2.04
N GLN A 120 16.23 16.27 -2.47
CA GLN A 120 17.37 17.13 -2.07
C GLN A 120 17.50 18.39 -2.95
N LYS A 121 16.67 18.53 -4.00
CA LYS A 121 16.65 19.74 -4.83
C LYS A 121 16.21 20.92 -3.97
N GLU A 122 17.03 21.94 -3.87
CA GLU A 122 16.84 23.12 -2.99
C GLU A 122 15.42 23.70 -3.10
N GLU A 123 14.93 23.89 -4.33
CA GLU A 123 13.58 24.40 -4.63
C GLU A 123 12.44 23.57 -4.02
N PHE A 124 12.61 22.24 -3.95
CA PHE A 124 11.65 21.34 -3.34
C PHE A 124 11.87 21.23 -1.83
N GLY A 125 13.12 21.08 -1.40
CA GLY A 125 13.49 20.85 -0.01
C GLY A 125 12.93 21.90 0.94
N GLU A 126 13.04 23.19 0.59
CA GLU A 126 12.52 24.28 1.43
C GLU A 126 10.98 24.26 1.54
N LYS A 127 10.30 24.02 0.42
CA LYS A 127 8.83 23.94 0.39
C LYS A 127 8.31 22.70 1.12
N ALA A 128 8.99 21.56 0.98
CA ALA A 128 8.63 20.32 1.66
C ALA A 128 8.94 20.37 3.16
N PHE A 129 10.01 21.05 3.56
CA PHE A 129 10.34 21.25 4.98
C PHE A 129 9.33 22.16 5.70
N SER A 130 8.84 23.20 5.02
CA SER A 130 7.83 24.11 5.58
C SER A 130 6.42 23.52 5.65
N LEU A 131 6.15 22.44 4.90
CA LEU A 131 4.84 21.77 4.91
C LEU A 131 4.76 20.80 6.08
N VAL A 132 4.14 21.24 7.17
CA VAL A 132 3.94 20.43 8.38
C VAL A 132 2.80 19.43 8.18
N ILE A 133 3.08 18.15 8.42
CA ILE A 133 2.11 17.04 8.32
C ILE A 133 1.38 16.83 9.64
N ASN A 134 2.13 16.80 10.73
CA ASN A 134 1.63 16.71 12.09
C ASN A 134 2.62 17.39 13.04
N SER A 135 2.40 17.31 14.34
CA SER A 135 3.25 17.98 15.34
C SER A 135 4.72 17.53 15.36
N TRP A 136 5.08 16.48 14.62
CA TRP A 136 6.40 15.85 14.67
C TRP A 136 7.12 15.79 13.31
N LEU A 137 6.40 15.99 12.20
CA LEU A 137 6.92 15.69 10.86
C LEU A 137 6.55 16.78 9.86
N SER A 138 7.53 17.20 9.06
CA SER A 138 7.30 17.86 7.78
C SER A 138 7.10 16.84 6.64
N LEU A 139 6.69 17.31 5.47
CA LEU A 139 6.64 16.48 4.26
C LEU A 139 8.03 15.93 3.91
N LEU A 140 9.08 16.73 4.10
CA LEU A 140 10.46 16.30 3.86
C LEU A 140 10.89 15.19 4.83
N ASP A 141 10.51 15.29 6.11
CA ASP A 141 10.77 14.23 7.10
C ASP A 141 10.02 12.96 6.71
N LEU A 142 8.74 13.08 6.37
CA LEU A 142 7.88 11.97 6.00
C LEU A 142 8.41 11.21 4.77
N ILE A 143 8.91 11.90 3.75
CA ILE A 143 9.52 11.27 2.57
C ILE A 143 10.77 10.47 2.96
N GLN A 144 11.52 10.90 3.97
CA GLN A 144 12.75 10.23 4.37
C GLN A 144 12.53 9.13 5.43
N LEU A 145 11.31 8.99 5.97
CA LEU A 145 11.01 7.95 6.95
C LEU A 145 11.11 6.55 6.34
N LYS A 146 11.62 5.61 7.15
CA LYS A 146 11.52 4.19 6.81
C LYS A 146 10.06 3.75 6.89
N PRO A 147 9.61 2.80 6.06
CA PRO A 147 8.21 2.40 6.06
C PRO A 147 7.64 1.96 7.41
N LYS A 148 8.43 1.23 8.21
CA LYS A 148 8.02 0.81 9.56
C LYS A 148 7.83 2.00 10.52
N ASP A 149 8.63 3.05 10.37
CA ASP A 149 8.53 4.24 11.21
C ASP A 149 7.31 5.06 10.78
N ALA A 150 7.08 5.20 9.47
CA ALA A 150 5.91 5.86 8.92
C ALA A 150 4.59 5.19 9.36
N GLU A 151 4.54 3.86 9.44
CA GLU A 151 3.34 3.12 9.89
C GLU A 151 2.93 3.47 11.33
N ASN A 152 3.89 3.84 12.19
CA ASN A 152 3.67 4.19 13.58
C ASN A 152 3.44 5.70 13.81
N LEU A 153 4.10 6.55 13.02
CA LEU A 153 4.12 7.99 13.24
C LEU A 153 3.06 8.75 12.44
N VAL A 154 2.43 8.11 11.45
CA VAL A 154 1.54 8.77 10.50
C VAL A 154 0.23 8.02 10.40
N ASN A 155 -0.87 8.73 10.65
CA ASN A 155 -2.21 8.17 10.56
C ASN A 155 -2.84 8.48 9.19
N TYR A 156 -3.94 7.80 8.84
CA TYR A 156 -4.58 8.00 7.54
C TYR A 156 -5.21 9.40 7.38
N LYS A 157 -5.56 10.07 8.49
CA LYS A 157 -6.09 11.43 8.49
C LYS A 157 -5.00 12.41 8.09
N ASP A 158 -3.77 12.22 8.53
CA ASP A 158 -2.62 13.05 8.13
C ASP A 158 -2.43 13.02 6.60
N TYR A 159 -2.48 11.84 5.98
CA TYR A 159 -2.45 11.70 4.52
C TYR A 159 -3.68 12.32 3.83
N CYS A 160 -4.86 12.21 4.45
CA CYS A 160 -6.08 12.84 3.98
C CYS A 160 -5.99 14.38 4.02
N GLU A 161 -5.39 14.95 5.06
CA GLU A 161 -5.20 16.38 5.22
C GLU A 161 -4.16 16.88 4.21
N LEU A 162 -3.00 16.20 4.11
CA LEU A 162 -2.00 16.49 3.09
C LEU A 162 -2.57 16.47 1.68
N SER A 163 -3.40 15.48 1.33
CA SER A 163 -4.02 15.40 0.00
C SER A 163 -4.94 16.57 -0.35
N ARG A 164 -5.44 17.30 0.66
CA ARG A 164 -6.33 18.45 0.54
C ARG A 164 -5.61 19.78 0.80
N SER A 165 -4.33 19.75 1.16
CA SER A 165 -3.55 20.95 1.45
C SER A 165 -3.36 21.78 0.19
N GLU A 166 -3.61 23.08 0.33
CA GLU A 166 -3.40 24.05 -0.74
C GLU A 166 -1.89 24.18 -1.03
N GLU A 167 -1.06 24.18 0.00
CA GLU A 167 0.40 24.21 -0.08
C GLU A 167 0.94 23.03 -0.87
N PHE A 168 0.44 21.82 -0.59
CA PHE A 168 0.81 20.62 -1.33
C PHE A 168 0.39 20.72 -2.80
N SER A 169 -0.81 21.23 -3.07
CA SER A 169 -1.32 21.41 -4.43
C SER A 169 -0.60 22.47 -5.25
N LYS A 170 0.05 23.44 -4.58
CA LYS A 170 0.86 24.51 -5.19
C LYS A 170 2.26 24.05 -5.59
N LEU A 171 2.70 22.87 -5.15
CA LEU A 171 3.95 22.30 -5.62
C LEU A 171 3.86 22.03 -7.12
N PRO A 172 4.96 22.19 -7.88
CA PRO A 172 5.02 21.76 -9.26
C PRO A 172 4.51 20.33 -9.43
N VAL A 173 3.68 20.07 -10.46
CA VAL A 173 2.98 18.80 -10.68
C VAL A 173 3.92 17.60 -10.55
N LYS A 174 5.13 17.67 -11.13
CA LYS A 174 6.15 16.62 -11.01
C LYS A 174 6.46 16.25 -9.55
N TYR A 175 6.59 17.23 -8.65
CA TYR A 175 6.91 16.95 -7.24
C TYR A 175 5.70 16.38 -6.51
N VAL A 176 4.49 16.81 -6.85
CA VAL A 176 3.26 16.20 -6.31
C VAL A 176 3.19 14.74 -6.72
N GLU A 177 3.44 14.42 -7.99
CA GLU A 177 3.46 13.04 -8.51
C GLU A 177 4.51 12.19 -7.80
N ALA A 178 5.74 12.70 -7.64
CA ALA A 178 6.80 12.02 -6.91
C ALA A 178 6.45 11.77 -5.45
N CYS A 179 5.91 12.77 -4.76
CA CYS A 179 5.45 12.64 -3.37
C CYS A 179 4.36 11.59 -3.27
N VAL A 180 3.32 11.67 -4.10
CA VAL A 180 2.21 10.72 -4.08
C VAL A 180 2.72 9.30 -4.31
N TRP A 181 3.56 9.09 -5.32
CA TRP A 181 4.15 7.78 -5.60
C TRP A 181 4.96 7.27 -4.41
N HIS A 182 5.90 8.07 -3.91
CA HIS A 182 6.81 7.69 -2.82
C HIS A 182 6.08 7.38 -1.51
N LEU A 183 5.11 8.23 -1.14
CA LEU A 183 4.34 8.05 0.09
C LEU A 183 3.41 6.85 0.01
N CYS A 184 2.76 6.63 -1.13
CA CYS A 184 1.93 5.45 -1.36
C CYS A 184 2.77 4.16 -1.34
N ASP A 185 3.95 4.17 -1.96
CA ASP A 185 4.90 3.05 -1.93
C ASP A 185 5.35 2.75 -0.49
N THR A 186 5.67 3.80 0.27
CA THR A 186 6.09 3.70 1.67
C THR A 186 4.99 3.05 2.52
N MET A 187 3.77 3.58 2.50
CA MET A 187 2.67 3.09 3.36
C MET A 187 2.18 1.69 2.96
N SER A 188 2.19 1.36 1.67
CA SER A 188 1.68 0.07 1.19
C SER A 188 2.71 -1.05 1.29
N SER A 189 3.99 -0.72 1.47
CA SER A 189 5.09 -1.69 1.49
C SER A 189 4.89 -2.85 2.46
N GLY A 190 4.48 -2.57 3.70
CA GLY A 190 4.24 -3.58 4.72
C GLY A 190 3.08 -4.51 4.34
N PHE A 191 2.03 -3.97 3.72
CA PHE A 191 0.92 -4.77 3.22
C PHE A 191 1.36 -5.72 2.10
N PHE A 192 2.06 -5.20 1.10
CA PHE A 192 2.60 -6.04 0.00
C PHE A 192 3.56 -7.12 0.51
N GLN A 193 4.42 -6.81 1.48
CA GLN A 193 5.32 -7.79 2.07
C GLN A 193 4.59 -8.93 2.80
N ARG A 194 3.49 -8.61 3.51
CA ARG A 194 2.71 -9.62 4.24
C ARG A 194 2.00 -10.58 3.29
N TYR A 195 1.37 -10.05 2.25
CA TYR A 195 0.41 -10.77 1.42
C TYR A 195 0.93 -11.17 0.02
N ALA A 196 2.20 -10.93 -0.28
CA ALA A 196 2.83 -11.52 -1.46
C ALA A 196 3.05 -13.03 -1.27
N LEU A 197 2.82 -13.80 -2.33
CA LEU A 197 2.94 -15.26 -2.35
C LEU A 197 4.38 -15.75 -2.05
N GLU A 198 4.52 -16.93 -1.45
CA GLU A 198 5.81 -17.54 -1.08
C GLU A 198 6.85 -17.63 -2.22
N PRO A 199 6.53 -18.06 -3.47
CA PRO A 199 7.50 -18.04 -4.58
C PRO A 199 7.98 -16.62 -4.95
N LEU A 200 7.24 -15.60 -4.52
CA LEU A 200 7.56 -14.19 -4.73
C LEU A 200 8.20 -13.56 -3.50
N ARG A 201 8.09 -14.14 -2.29
CA ARG A 201 8.88 -13.71 -1.13
C ARG A 201 10.38 -13.83 -1.40
N GLU A 202 10.81 -14.90 -2.07
CA GLU A 202 12.20 -15.13 -2.49
C GLU A 202 12.63 -14.24 -3.68
N GLN A 203 11.67 -13.68 -4.44
CA GLN A 203 11.94 -12.76 -5.57
C GLN A 203 11.65 -11.28 -5.26
N MET A 204 11.12 -10.97 -4.07
CA MET A 204 10.76 -9.61 -3.63
C MET A 204 11.91 -8.85 -2.96
N HIS A 205 13.13 -9.27 -3.25
CA HIS A 205 14.33 -8.50 -2.95
C HIS A 205 14.37 -7.27 -3.88
N GLN A 206 14.28 -6.08 -3.26
CA GLN A 206 13.66 -4.87 -3.83
C GLN A 206 14.15 -4.35 -5.21
N ARG A 207 13.39 -4.58 -6.29
CA ARG A 207 13.06 -3.58 -7.34
C ARG A 207 12.03 -4.08 -8.36
N VAL A 208 11.06 -4.85 -7.89
CA VAL A 208 10.12 -5.58 -8.77
C VAL A 208 8.66 -5.30 -8.37
N ARG A 209 8.31 -4.10 -7.89
CA ARG A 209 6.91 -3.79 -7.55
C ARG A 209 5.97 -3.69 -8.78
N ILE A 210 6.47 -3.28 -9.94
CA ILE A 210 5.70 -3.31 -11.21
C ILE A 210 5.63 -4.73 -11.79
N ARG A 211 6.78 -5.41 -11.82
CA ARG A 211 6.93 -6.68 -12.55
C ARG A 211 6.46 -7.89 -11.74
N CYS A 212 6.41 -7.82 -10.41
CA CYS A 212 5.81 -8.85 -9.58
C CYS A 212 4.30 -8.78 -9.68
N CYS A 213 3.65 -7.62 -9.56
CA CYS A 213 2.19 -7.56 -9.67
C CYS A 213 1.70 -8.03 -11.04
N LYS A 214 2.36 -7.65 -12.15
CA LYS A 214 1.98 -8.14 -13.49
C LYS A 214 2.16 -9.66 -13.65
N LYS A 215 3.28 -10.24 -13.18
CA LYS A 215 3.50 -11.71 -13.19
C LYS A 215 2.64 -12.46 -12.18
N ILE A 216 2.35 -11.86 -11.02
CA ILE A 216 1.41 -12.35 -10.00
C ILE A 216 0.03 -12.43 -10.61
N LEU A 217 -0.42 -11.34 -11.24
CA LEU A 217 -1.70 -11.27 -11.92
C LEU A 217 -1.75 -12.24 -13.10
N GLU A 218 -0.71 -12.36 -13.92
CA GLU A 218 -0.65 -13.32 -15.04
C GLU A 218 -0.60 -14.79 -14.58
N GLN A 219 0.14 -15.12 -13.52
CA GLN A 219 0.20 -16.49 -12.98
C GLN A 219 -1.08 -16.89 -12.24
N LEU A 220 -1.73 -15.95 -11.56
CA LEU A 220 -2.98 -16.20 -10.82
C LEU A 220 -4.23 -16.11 -11.70
N LYS A 221 -4.20 -15.35 -12.80
CA LYS A 221 -5.18 -15.40 -13.90
C LYS A 221 -5.33 -16.82 -14.47
N ASN A 222 -4.25 -17.60 -14.44
CA ASN A 222 -4.25 -19.00 -14.91
C ASN A 222 -4.74 -20.00 -13.86
N GLN A 223 -4.87 -19.63 -12.57
CA GLN A 223 -5.17 -20.57 -11.49
C GLN A 223 -6.58 -20.42 -10.88
N THR A 224 -7.28 -19.29 -11.05
CA THR A 224 -8.42 -18.99 -10.14
C THR A 224 -9.70 -18.38 -10.73
N MET A 225 -9.85 -18.12 -12.02
CA MET A 225 -11.12 -17.56 -12.55
C MET A 225 -11.61 -18.33 -13.79
N GLY A 226 -12.90 -18.68 -13.78
CA GLY A 226 -13.60 -19.24 -14.92
C GLY A 226 -13.45 -18.34 -16.15
N GLN A 227 -13.29 -18.98 -17.31
CA GLN A 227 -12.80 -18.45 -18.59
C GLN A 227 -13.57 -17.23 -19.17
N ASN A 228 -14.72 -16.86 -18.62
CA ASN A 228 -15.66 -15.92 -19.25
C ASN A 228 -15.51 -14.47 -18.75
N ASP A 229 -15.17 -14.24 -17.47
CA ASP A 229 -15.01 -12.88 -16.93
C ASP A 229 -13.64 -12.26 -17.23
N LEU A 230 -12.66 -13.14 -17.52
CA LEU A 230 -11.27 -12.79 -17.81
C LEU A 230 -11.09 -12.17 -19.22
N ALA A 231 -11.90 -12.57 -20.20
CA ALA A 231 -11.79 -12.09 -21.57
C ALA A 231 -12.21 -10.62 -21.74
N ALA A 232 -13.20 -10.16 -20.95
CA ALA A 232 -13.68 -8.78 -20.99
C ALA A 232 -12.62 -7.82 -20.42
N PHE A 233 -12.00 -8.18 -19.30
CA PHE A 233 -11.02 -7.35 -18.58
C PHE A 233 -9.63 -7.30 -19.27
N LEU A 234 -9.23 -8.36 -19.97
CA LEU A 234 -7.94 -8.43 -20.68
C LEU A 234 -7.90 -7.64 -21.99
N SER A 235 -9.05 -7.34 -22.61
CA SER A 235 -9.05 -6.61 -23.89
C SER A 235 -8.62 -5.14 -23.76
N GLU A 236 -8.59 -4.60 -22.53
CA GLU A 236 -8.43 -3.16 -22.28
C GLU A 236 -7.02 -2.73 -21.78
N ASN A 237 -6.12 -3.63 -21.37
CA ASN A 237 -4.92 -3.23 -20.58
C ASN A 237 -3.58 -3.91 -20.97
N SER A 238 -3.23 -3.92 -22.26
CA SER A 238 -1.97 -4.51 -22.76
C SER A 238 -0.87 -3.47 -23.05
N HIS A 239 -0.05 -3.12 -22.06
CA HIS A 239 1.25 -2.49 -22.37
C HIS A 239 2.39 -2.89 -21.40
N PHE A 240 3.57 -3.06 -22.00
CA PHE A 240 4.92 -2.92 -21.45
C PHE A 240 5.69 -4.17 -20.94
N GLU A 241 6.82 -4.43 -21.61
CA GLU A 241 7.91 -5.40 -21.33
C GLU A 241 9.26 -4.64 -21.20
N ALA A 242 10.27 -5.27 -20.55
CA ALA A 242 11.71 -4.93 -20.39
C ALA A 242 12.09 -4.03 -19.18
N THR A 243 13.02 -4.38 -18.26
CA THR A 243 14.49 -4.53 -18.37
C THR A 243 15.11 -5.10 -17.05
N GLU A 244 16.24 -5.83 -17.06
CA GLU A 244 16.65 -6.71 -15.92
C GLU A 244 18.18 -6.78 -15.58
N LYS A 245 19.01 -5.73 -15.71
CA LYS A 245 20.50 -5.90 -15.65
C LYS A 245 21.38 -5.12 -14.64
N ASN A 246 20.89 -4.26 -13.74
CA ASN A 246 21.78 -3.34 -12.98
C ASN A 246 21.68 -3.32 -11.42
N TYR A 247 21.65 -4.47 -10.73
CA TYR A 247 21.40 -4.51 -9.26
C TYR A 247 22.26 -5.52 -8.45
N TRP A 248 22.35 -5.39 -7.12
CA TRP A 248 22.97 -6.36 -6.19
C TRP A 248 22.20 -6.53 -4.87
N ASP A 249 22.11 -7.76 -4.37
CA ASP A 249 21.37 -8.07 -3.13
C ASP A 249 22.25 -8.00 -1.88
N CYS A 250 21.74 -7.37 -0.82
CA CYS A 250 22.39 -7.35 0.49
C CYS A 250 22.34 -8.73 1.15
N SER A 251 23.48 -9.30 1.50
CA SER A 251 23.59 -10.64 2.11
C SER A 251 22.93 -10.80 3.49
N VAL A 252 22.64 -9.69 4.21
CA VAL A 252 22.01 -9.73 5.54
C VAL A 252 20.51 -9.52 5.49
N CYS A 253 20.04 -8.38 5.00
CA CYS A 253 18.61 -8.05 4.98
C CYS A 253 17.94 -8.33 3.63
N THR A 254 18.68 -8.88 2.67
CA THR A 254 18.20 -9.25 1.32
C THR A 254 17.65 -8.07 0.50
N TYR A 255 17.95 -6.84 0.91
CA TYR A 255 17.56 -5.65 0.17
C TYR A 255 18.39 -5.50 -1.12
N CYS A 256 17.72 -5.31 -2.24
CA CYS A 256 18.35 -5.14 -3.54
C CYS A 256 18.72 -3.67 -3.77
N ASN A 257 20.02 -3.44 -3.92
CA ASN A 257 20.67 -2.15 -4.03
C ASN A 257 21.02 -1.88 -5.50
N THR A 258 21.12 -0.61 -5.88
CA THR A 258 21.61 -0.23 -7.22
C THR A 258 23.05 -0.67 -7.44
N ALA A 259 23.43 -0.95 -8.68
CA ALA A 259 24.83 -1.26 -9.01
C ALA A 259 25.81 -0.20 -8.46
N GLU A 260 25.38 1.06 -8.38
CA GLU A 260 26.13 2.24 -7.93
C GLU A 260 26.28 2.37 -6.40
N THR A 261 25.42 1.73 -5.61
CA THR A 261 25.48 1.82 -4.14
C THR A 261 26.50 0.85 -3.55
N PHE A 262 27.34 1.34 -2.62
CA PHE A 262 28.40 0.56 -1.97
C PHE A 262 27.98 -0.03 -0.61
N LYS A 263 26.82 0.38 -0.10
CA LYS A 263 26.21 -0.08 1.15
C LYS A 263 24.73 -0.33 0.96
N CYS A 264 24.17 -1.20 1.79
CA CYS A 264 22.76 -1.52 1.79
C CYS A 264 21.93 -0.34 2.29
N LEU A 265 20.95 0.15 1.51
CA LEU A 265 20.11 1.28 1.94
C LEU A 265 19.16 0.93 3.10
N MET A 266 18.97 -0.34 3.43
CA MET A 266 18.12 -0.76 4.58
C MET A 266 18.89 -1.06 5.86
N CYS A 267 20.10 -1.59 5.76
CA CYS A 267 20.84 -2.09 6.92
C CYS A 267 22.33 -1.66 6.95
N ASP A 268 22.73 -0.77 6.04
CA ASP A 268 24.07 -0.20 5.93
C ASP A 268 25.23 -1.19 5.66
N LEU A 269 24.92 -2.48 5.45
CA LEU A 269 25.89 -3.51 5.13
C LEU A 269 26.64 -3.20 3.83
N ARG A 270 27.98 -3.31 3.83
CA ARG A 270 28.79 -3.08 2.64
C ARG A 270 28.62 -4.18 1.59
N LYS A 271 28.56 -3.76 0.33
CA LYS A 271 28.59 -4.63 -0.85
C LYS A 271 29.79 -5.58 -0.79
N GLY A 272 29.55 -6.89 -0.91
CA GLY A 272 30.60 -7.92 -0.92
C GLY A 272 31.09 -8.41 0.45
N THR A 273 30.46 -8.04 1.57
CA THR A 273 30.76 -8.64 2.88
C THR A 273 29.97 -9.93 3.08
N SER A 274 30.62 -11.08 2.84
CA SER A 274 30.11 -12.40 3.21
C SER A 274 30.47 -12.68 4.67
N THR A 275 29.49 -12.68 5.58
CA THR A 275 29.69 -13.24 6.91
C THR A 275 29.66 -14.76 6.80
N VAL A 276 30.84 -15.37 6.75
CA VAL A 276 31.00 -16.81 6.96
C VAL A 276 30.38 -17.15 8.32
N ARG A 277 29.40 -18.06 8.34
CA ARG A 277 28.86 -18.68 9.58
C ARG A 277 30.04 -19.25 10.39
N PRO A 278 30.24 -18.87 11.66
CA PRO A 278 31.15 -19.62 12.52
C PRO A 278 30.66 -21.07 12.62
N ALA A 279 31.55 -22.02 12.35
CA ALA A 279 31.29 -23.44 12.55
C ALA A 279 30.91 -23.70 14.02
N ALA A 280 29.89 -24.53 14.24
CA ALA A 280 29.51 -24.98 15.57
C ALA A 280 30.72 -25.66 16.26
N PRO A 281 30.94 -25.41 17.56
CA PRO A 281 32.05 -26.05 18.27
C PRO A 281 31.83 -27.56 18.37
N ILE A 282 32.84 -28.31 17.96
CA ILE A 282 32.94 -29.76 18.14
C ILE A 282 32.97 -30.04 19.65
N GLN A 283 31.98 -30.77 20.14
CA GLN A 283 32.03 -31.35 21.48
C GLN A 283 33.01 -32.52 21.46
N HIS A 284 34.15 -32.35 22.12
CA HIS A 284 35.00 -33.46 22.53
C HIS A 284 34.53 -33.96 23.91
N GLN A 285 34.10 -35.21 23.96
CA GLN A 285 34.24 -36.06 25.15
C GLN A 285 35.67 -36.59 25.21
#